data_AF-A0A2S6I3K2-F1
#
_entry.id   AF-A0A2S6I3K2-F1
#
_cell.length_a   1.000
_cell.length_b   1.000
_cell.length_c   1.000
_cell.angle_alpha   90.00
_cell.angle_beta   90.00
_cell.angle_gamma   90.00
#
_symmetry.space_group_name_H-M   'P 1'
#
loop_
_entity.id
_entity.type
_entity.pdbx_description
1 polymer ?
#
loop_
_entity_poly.entity_id
_entity_poly.type
_entity_poly.pdbx_seq_one_letter_code
_entity_poly.pdbx_strand_id
1 'polypeptide(L)' 'MKLIYPISFVVAVLLIVTGAYLHLQLYASSFWTDLMIGGGILLSFAAFAGALLEGKEHLKSA' A
#
# COMPACT_ATOMS: atom_id res chain seq x y z
N MET A 1 -14.62 -9.78 6.05
CA MET A 1 -13.44 -9.33 5.27
C MET A 1 -12.20 -9.87 5.96
N LYS A 2 -11.31 -10.59 5.25
CA LYS A 2 -10.05 -11.03 5.85
C LYS A 2 -9.26 -9.78 6.26
N LEU A 3 -8.84 -9.70 7.52
CA LEU A 3 -8.12 -8.56 8.10
C LEU A 3 -6.83 -8.20 7.33
N ILE A 4 -6.36 -9.08 6.45
CA ILE A 4 -5.16 -8.90 5.65
C ILE A 4 -5.21 -7.69 4.70
N TYR A 5 -6.35 -7.40 4.06
CA TYR A 5 -6.49 -6.26 3.14
C TYR A 5 -6.46 -4.91 3.86
N PRO A 6 -7.22 -4.70 4.95
CA PRO A 6 -7.11 -3.45 5.71
C PRO A 6 -5.74 -3.31 6.40
N ILE A 7 -5.13 -4.39 6.90
CA ILE A 7 -3.78 -4.34 7.48
C ILE A 7 -2.74 -3.94 6.43
N SER A 8 -2.75 -4.58 5.26
CA SER A 8 -1.82 -4.24 4.17
C SER A 8 -2.00 -2.81 3.67
N PHE A 9 -3.24 -2.32 3.61
CA PHE A 9 -3.52 -0.92 3.29
C PHE A 9 -2.96 0.05 4.33
N VAL A 10 -3.13 -0.23 5.63
CA VAL A 10 -2.56 0.61 6.70
C VAL A 10 -1.03 0.64 6.62
N VAL A 11 -0.38 -0.50 6.40
CA VAL A 11 1.07 -0.57 6.21
C VAL A 11 1.51 0.24 5.00
N ALA A 12 0.75 0.19 3.91
CA ALA A 12 1.01 0.96 2.70
C ALA A 12 0.98 2.47 2.97
N VAL A 13 -0.03 2.95 3.70
CA VAL A 13 -0.16 4.36 4.10
C VAL A 13 1.01 4.79 4.98
N LEU A 14 1.40 3.97 5.96
CA LEU A 14 2.53 4.26 6.84
C LEU A 14 3.85 4.38 6.05
N LEU A 15 4.07 3.50 5.06
CA LEU A 15 5.24 3.57 4.19
C LEU A 15 5.29 4.87 3.37
N ILE A 16 4.16 5.28 2.79
CA ILE A 16 4.07 6.51 2.00
C ILE A 16 4.34 7.73 2.87
N VAL A 17 3.66 7.84 4.02
CA VAL A 17 3.79 9.00 4.92
C VAL A 17 5.20 9.09 5.49
N THR A 18 5.75 7.97 5.95
CA THR A 18 7.12 7.93 6.51
C THR A 18 8.15 8.22 5.43
N GLY A 19 8.01 7.61 4.25
CA GLY A 19 8.90 7.85 3.12
C GLY A 19 8.89 9.31 2.67
N ALA A 20 7.70 9.92 2.57
CA ALA A 20 7.55 11.33 2.22
C ALA A 20 8.16 12.26 3.28
N TYR A 21 7.92 11.98 4.56
CA TYR A 21 8.51 12.75 5.66
C TYR A 21 10.05 12.68 5.64
N LEU A 22 10.62 11.49 5.48
CA LEU A 22 12.07 11.28 5.42
C LEU A 22 12.68 11.91 4.16
N HIS A 23 11.98 11.85 3.03
CA HIS A 23 12.44 12.49 1.80
C HIS A 23 12.59 14.01 1.98
N LEU A 24 11.65 14.65 2.71
CA LEU A 24 11.74 16.08 3.02
C LEU A 24 12.87 16.39 4.03
N GLN A 25 13.02 15.56 5.06
CA GLN A 25 14.06 15.73 6.10
C GLN A 25 15.48 15.58 5.56
N LEU A 26 15.70 14.64 4.63
CA LEU A 26 17.03 14.30 4.14
C LEU A 26 17.53 15.22 3.01
N TYR A 27 16.73 16.22 2.58
CA TYR A 27 17.09 17.21 1.55
C TYR A 27 17.68 16.61 0.24
N ALA A 28 17.44 15.32 -0.02
CA ALA A 28 17.90 14.60 -1.19
C ALA A 28 17.07 13.32 -1.35
N SER A 29 16.79 12.96 -2.61
CA SER A 29 16.15 11.69 -2.98
C SER A 29 17.05 10.54 -2.55
N SER A 30 16.75 9.96 -1.39
CA SER A 30 17.38 8.72 -0.95
C SER A 30 16.67 7.58 -1.68
N PHE A 31 17.43 6.69 -2.32
CA PHE A 31 16.88 5.47 -2.93
C PHE A 31 15.90 4.75 -1.99
N TRP A 32 16.16 4.77 -0.69
CA TRP A 32 15.30 4.18 0.32
C TRP A 32 13.98 4.93 0.53
N THR A 33 13.98 6.27 0.50
CA THR A 33 12.75 7.06 0.63
C THR A 33 11.86 6.86 -0.58
N ASP A 34 12.46 6.81 -1.78
CA ASP A 34 11.73 6.59 -3.03
C ASP A 34 11.17 5.17 -3.09
N LEU A 35 11.94 4.18 -2.62
CA LEU A 35 11.49 2.79 -2.50
C LEU A 35 10.33 2.66 -1.50
N MET A 36 10.38 3.36 -0.36
CA MET A 36 9.28 3.35 0.61
C MET A 36 8.00 3.96 0.02
N ILE A 37 8.10 5.11 -0.65
CA ILE A 37 6.94 5.77 -1.27
C ILE A 37 6.38 4.90 -2.39
N GLY A 38 7.22 4.48 -3.34
CA GLY A 38 6.82 3.64 -4.48
C GLY A 38 6.27 2.29 -4.02
N GLY A 39 6.92 1.64 -3.07
CA GLY A 39 6.48 0.38 -2.48
C GLY A 39 5.13 0.52 -1.75
N GLY A 40 4.93 1.59 -0.99
CA GLY A 40 3.65 1.89 -0.37
C GLY A 40 2.53 2.13 -1.38
N ILE A 41 2.81 2.85 -2.48
CA ILE A 41 1.82 3.04 -3.57
C ILE A 41 1.44 1.68 -4.20
N LEU A 42 2.44 0.86 -4.56
CA LEU A 42 2.23 -0.48 -5.12
C LEU A 42 1.42 -1.37 -4.18
N LEU A 43 1.73 -1.38 -2.89
CA LEU A 43 1.03 -2.17 -1.88
C LEU A 43 -0.44 -1.71 -1.72
N SER A 44 -0.70 -0.40 -1.84
CA SER A 44 -2.06 0.15 -1.81
C SER A 44 -2.90 -0.35 -2.98
N PHE A 45 -2.34 -0.33 -4.20
CA PHE A 45 -3.01 -0.88 -5.38
C PHE A 45 -3.20 -2.39 -5.29
N ALA A 46 -2.22 -3.13 -4.78
CA ALA A 46 -2.31 -4.57 -4.60
C ALA A 46 -3.40 -4.95 -3.59
N ALA A 47 -3.49 -4.24 -2.46
CA ALA A 47 -4.53 -4.44 -1.46
C ALA A 47 -5.93 -4.18 -2.04
N PHE A 48 -6.07 -3.10 -2.83
CA PHE A 48 -7.33 -2.76 -3.48
C PHE A 48 -7.74 -3.79 -4.55
N ALA A 49 -6.81 -4.17 -5.43
CA ALA A 49 -7.05 -5.17 -6.47
C ALA A 49 -7.41 -6.54 -5.86
N GLY A 50 -6.72 -6.95 -4.80
CA GLY A 50 -7.03 -8.19 -4.09
C GLY A 50 -8.41 -8.18 -3.46
N ALA A 51 -8.80 -7.08 -2.81
CA ALA A 51 -10.14 -6.93 -2.24
C ALA A 51 -11.24 -6.95 -3.32
N LEU A 52 -10.98 -6.33 -4.47
CA LEU A 52 -11.92 -6.31 -5.60
C LEU A 52 -12.09 -7.70 -6.23
N LEU A 53 -11.00 -8.45 -6.38
CA LEU A 53 -11.03 -9.81 -6.93
C LEU A 53 -11.77 -10.78 -5.99
N GLU A 54 -11.53 -10.70 -4.67
CA GLU A 54 -12.25 -11.50 -3.68
C GLU A 54 -13.76 -11.18 -3.68
N GLY A 55 -14.13 -9.92 -3.84
CA GLY A 55 -15.53 -9.51 -4.00
C GLY A 55 -16.23 -10.11 -5.22
N LYS A 56 -15.50 -10.40 -6.31
CA LYS A 56 -16.05 -11.05 -7.51
C LYS A 56 -16.21 -12.56 -7.36
N GLU A 57 -15.37 -13.24 -6.59
CA GLU A 57 -15.54 -14.67 -6.32
C GLU A 57 -16.82 -14.95 -5.53
N HIS A 58 -17.14 -14.12 -4.54
CA HIS A 58 -18.36 -14.26 -3.74
C HIS A 58 -19.65 -13.99 -4.53
N LEU A 59 -19.60 -13.27 -5.66
CA LEU A 59 -20.72 -13.04 -6.57
C LEU A 59 -20.90 -14.15 -7.61
N LYS A 60 -19.85 -14.94 -7.90
CA LYS A 60 -19.89 -16.03 -8.88
C LYS A 60 -20.36 -17.36 -8.29
N SER A 61 -20.32 -17.49 -6.96
CA SER A 61 -20.73 -18.69 -6.23
C SER A 61 -22.15 -18.62 -5.67
N ALA A 62 -22.95 -17.64 -6.07
CA ALA A 62 -24.36 -17.45 -5.71
C ALA A 62 -25.22 -17.50 -6.97
#